data_AF-A0A7C6V5Q3-F1
#
_entry.id   AF-A0A7C6V5Q3-F1
#
_cell.length_a   1.000
_cell.length_b   1.000
_cell.length_c   1.000
_cell.angle_alpha   90.00
_cell.angle_beta   90.00
_cell.angle_gamma   90.00
#
_symmetry.space_group_name_H-M   'P 1'
#
loop_
_entity.id
_entity.type
_entity.pdbx_description
1 polymer ?
#
loop_
_entity_poly.entity_id
_entity_poly.type
_entity_poly.pdbx_seq_one_letter_code
_entity_poly.pdbx_strand_id
1 'polypeptide(L)'
;MVRTLYVGNLPWATKAEDLQEAFSRYGEIISARVITDRETGRSRGFGFVEVADDDADAIIAAMNGTEFNGRTITVNEARARDERP
;
A
#
# COMPACT_ATOMS: atom_id res chain seq x y z
N MET A 1 16.50 6.16 -3.67
CA MET A 1 15.32 6.31 -4.52
C MET A 1 14.15 5.70 -3.78
N VAL A 2 12.95 6.25 -3.94
CA VAL A 2 11.75 5.76 -3.28
C VAL A 2 10.78 5.29 -4.34
N ARG A 3 10.08 4.20 -4.08
CA ARG A 3 9.04 3.67 -4.96
C ARG A 3 7.71 3.72 -4.25
N THR A 4 6.67 4.06 -4.98
CA THR A 4 5.32 4.01 -4.45
C THR A 4 4.64 2.74 -4.92
N LEU A 5 4.02 2.05 -4.00
CA LEU A 5 3.24 0.85 -4.20
C LEU A 5 1.76 1.21 -4.12
N TYR A 6 0.99 0.77 -5.09
CA TYR A 6 -0.45 0.80 -5.08
C TYR A 6 -0.95 -0.46 -4.40
N VAL A 7 -1.82 -0.30 -3.41
CA VAL A 7 -2.46 -1.40 -2.70
C VAL A 7 -3.96 -1.32 -2.95
N GLY A 8 -4.52 -2.30 -3.63
CA GLY A 8 -5.94 -2.41 -3.98
C GLY A 8 -6.62 -3.59 -3.29
N ASN A 9 -7.94 -3.64 -3.42
CA ASN A 9 -8.82 -4.63 -2.79
C ASN A 9 -8.73 -4.69 -1.26
N LEU A 10 -8.40 -3.56 -0.62
CA LEU A 10 -8.32 -3.46 0.82
C LEU A 10 -9.71 -3.51 1.48
N PRO A 11 -9.82 -4.11 2.67
CA PRO A 11 -10.99 -3.99 3.53
C PRO A 11 -11.33 -2.53 3.87
N TRP A 12 -12.61 -2.26 4.12
CA TRP A 12 -13.07 -0.93 4.54
C TRP A 12 -12.57 -0.50 5.92
N ALA A 13 -12.13 -1.47 6.73
CA ALA A 13 -11.57 -1.23 8.05
C ALA A 13 -10.07 -0.90 8.02
N THR A 14 -9.38 -1.12 6.89
CA THR A 14 -7.93 -0.97 6.81
C THR A 14 -7.51 0.49 6.83
N LYS A 15 -6.55 0.81 7.69
CA LYS A 15 -5.95 2.14 7.84
C LYS A 15 -4.53 2.17 7.29
N ALA A 16 -3.98 3.38 7.18
CA ALA A 16 -2.59 3.57 6.78
C ALA A 16 -1.62 2.92 7.76
N GLU A 17 -1.93 2.92 9.05
CA GLU A 17 -1.14 2.30 10.12
C GLU A 17 -1.07 0.77 9.94
N ASP A 18 -2.20 0.10 9.67
CA ASP A 18 -2.23 -1.34 9.38
C ASP A 18 -1.39 -1.71 8.14
N LEU A 19 -1.49 -0.91 7.07
CA LEU A 19 -0.63 -1.11 5.90
C LEU A 19 0.83 -0.90 6.26
N GLN A 20 1.13 0.12 7.04
CA GLN A 20 2.50 0.41 7.43
C GLN A 20 3.08 -0.74 8.25
N GLU A 21 2.38 -1.24 9.27
CA GLU A 21 2.86 -2.40 10.03
C GLU A 21 3.00 -3.66 9.16
N ALA A 22 2.01 -3.94 8.31
CA ALA A 22 2.03 -5.14 7.47
C ALA A 22 3.19 -5.12 6.45
N PHE A 23 3.44 -3.97 5.83
CA PHE A 23 4.50 -3.81 4.84
C PHE A 23 5.88 -3.65 5.50
N SER A 24 5.94 -3.13 6.74
CA SER A 24 7.20 -2.86 7.45
C SER A 24 7.92 -4.14 7.86
N ARG A 25 7.20 -5.26 7.86
CA ARG A 25 7.76 -6.59 8.06
C ARG A 25 8.59 -7.08 6.85
N TYR A 26 8.31 -6.54 5.67
CA TYR A 26 8.93 -6.96 4.42
C TYR A 26 9.97 -5.98 3.89
N GLY A 27 9.95 -4.72 4.37
CA GLY A 27 10.97 -3.72 4.03
C GLY A 27 10.72 -2.38 4.70
N GLU A 28 11.54 -1.38 4.36
CA GLU A 28 11.43 -0.05 4.97
C GLU A 28 10.34 0.80 4.31
N ILE A 29 9.36 1.24 5.11
CA ILE A 29 8.28 2.12 4.67
C ILE A 29 8.61 3.55 5.06
N ILE A 30 8.55 4.42 4.06
CA ILE A 30 8.78 5.85 4.21
C ILE A 30 7.46 6.56 4.52
N SER A 31 6.37 6.16 3.86
CA SER A 31 5.06 6.81 4.02
C SER A 31 3.95 5.86 3.60
N ALA A 32 2.81 5.89 4.30
CA ALA A 32 1.63 5.09 3.94
C ALA A 32 0.37 5.97 3.96
N ARG A 33 -0.49 5.80 2.96
CA ARG A 33 -1.72 6.57 2.81
C ARG A 33 -2.86 5.75 2.24
N VAL A 34 -3.92 5.56 3.02
CA VAL A 34 -5.14 4.89 2.53
C VAL A 34 -6.12 5.93 2.00
N ILE A 35 -6.73 5.63 0.85
CA ILE A 35 -7.81 6.46 0.30
C ILE A 35 -9.14 5.95 0.86
N THR A 36 -9.73 6.78 1.71
CA THR A 36 -11.03 6.54 2.32
C THR A 36 -12.06 7.54 1.79
N ASP A 37 -13.28 7.05 1.62
CA ASP A 37 -14.42 7.87 1.26
C ASP A 37 -14.82 8.72 2.47
N ARG A 38 -14.74 10.05 2.32
CA ARG A 38 -14.97 10.98 3.44
C ARG A 38 -16.45 11.15 3.79
N GLU A 39 -17.35 10.79 2.87
CA GLU A 39 -18.80 10.92 3.06
C GLU A 39 -19.37 9.75 3.87
N THR A 40 -18.90 8.53 3.58
CA THR A 40 -19.35 7.31 4.27
C THR A 40 -18.37 6.84 5.35
N GLY A 41 -17.16 7.41 5.40
CA GLY A 41 -16.06 6.95 6.24
C GLY A 41 -15.50 5.57 5.83
N ARG A 42 -15.95 5.00 4.70
CA ARG A 42 -15.55 3.66 4.24
C ARG A 42 -14.31 3.76 3.37
N SER A 43 -13.32 2.87 3.55
CA SER A 43 -12.17 2.87 2.62
C SER A 43 -12.66 2.66 1.18
N ARG A 44 -12.08 3.37 0.21
CA ARG A 44 -12.40 3.10 -1.21
C ARG A 44 -11.84 1.75 -1.68
N GLY A 45 -11.21 1.00 -0.77
CA GLY A 45 -10.59 -0.30 -1.01
C GLY A 45 -9.22 -0.17 -1.65
N PHE A 46 -8.58 1.00 -1.59
CA PHE A 46 -7.22 1.18 -2.10
C PHE A 46 -6.42 2.23 -1.32
N GLY A 47 -5.10 2.14 -1.43
CA GLY A 47 -4.12 3.00 -0.79
C GLY A 47 -2.80 3.01 -1.55
N PHE A 48 -1.88 3.83 -1.06
CA PHE A 48 -0.54 4.04 -1.58
C PHE A 48 0.47 3.93 -0.44
N VAL A 49 1.60 3.27 -0.69
CA VAL A 49 2.69 3.10 0.29
C VAL A 49 4.00 3.43 -0.40
N GLU A 50 4.77 4.38 0.14
CA GLU A 50 6.12 4.71 -0.31
C GLU A 50 7.13 3.90 0.48
N VAL A 51 8.01 3.22 -0.24
CA VAL A 51 9.03 2.30 0.30
C VAL A 51 10.38 2.59 -0.35
N ALA A 52 11.45 2.05 0.23
CA ALA A 52 12.75 2.05 -0.41
C ALA A 52 12.71 1.27 -1.74
N ASP A 53 13.41 1.78 -2.75
CA ASP A 53 13.45 1.16 -4.09
C ASP A 53 13.91 -0.30 -4.07
N ASP A 54 14.86 -0.62 -3.19
CA ASP A 54 15.45 -1.95 -3.01
C ASP A 54 14.44 -2.97 -2.48
N ASP A 55 13.56 -2.54 -1.57
CA ASP A 55 12.54 -3.39 -0.95
C ASP A 55 11.25 -3.48 -1.78
N ALA A 56 11.03 -2.56 -2.71
CA ALA A 56 9.76 -2.41 -3.43
C ALA A 56 9.34 -3.69 -4.18
N ASP A 57 10.24 -4.27 -4.96
CA ASP A 57 9.98 -5.50 -5.73
C ASP A 57 9.72 -6.70 -4.80
N ALA A 58 10.48 -6.82 -3.70
CA ALA A 58 10.30 -7.88 -2.72
C ALA A 58 8.93 -7.77 -2.01
N ILE A 59 8.54 -6.56 -1.63
CA ILE A 59 7.24 -6.27 -1.01
C ILE A 59 6.10 -6.56 -1.99
N ILE A 60 6.19 -6.12 -3.25
CA ILE A 60 5.17 -6.41 -4.27
C ILE A 60 5.05 -7.93 -4.41
N ALA A 61 6.16 -8.66 -4.59
CA ALA A 61 6.12 -10.11 -4.77
C ALA A 61 5.57 -10.85 -3.55
N ALA A 62 5.85 -10.37 -2.33
CA ALA A 62 5.39 -10.99 -1.09
C ALA A 62 3.94 -10.65 -0.74
N MET A 63 3.49 -9.42 -1.00
CA MET A 63 2.17 -8.92 -0.58
C MET A 63 1.11 -9.00 -1.67
N ASN A 64 1.49 -8.96 -2.96
CA ASN A 64 0.53 -9.06 -4.05
C ASN A 64 -0.15 -10.42 -4.07
N GLY A 65 -1.47 -10.44 -3.96
CA GLY A 65 -2.25 -11.68 -3.92
C GLY A 65 -2.32 -12.31 -2.53
N THR A 66 -1.87 -11.63 -1.48
CA THR A 66 -2.03 -12.11 -0.11
C THR A 66 -3.43 -11.88 0.42
N GLU A 67 -3.87 -12.74 1.33
CA GLU A 67 -5.17 -12.62 1.97
C GLU A 67 -5.09 -11.70 3.21
N PHE A 68 -5.79 -10.58 3.17
CA PHE A 68 -5.85 -9.60 4.25
C PHE A 68 -7.31 -9.45 4.71
N ASN A 69 -7.60 -9.87 5.96
CA ASN A 69 -8.95 -9.87 6.53
C ASN A 69 -10.01 -10.54 5.63
N GLY A 70 -9.68 -11.69 5.04
CA GLY A 70 -10.57 -12.44 4.14
C GLY A 70 -10.76 -11.82 2.76
N ARG A 71 -9.91 -10.86 2.37
CA ARG A 71 -9.85 -10.29 1.01
C ARG A 71 -8.44 -10.37 0.46
N THR A 72 -8.32 -10.83 -0.77
CA THR A 72 -7.04 -10.86 -1.48
C THR A 72 -6.59 -9.46 -1.86
N ILE A 73 -5.59 -8.91 -1.20
CA ILE A 73 -5.08 -7.58 -1.57
C ILE A 73 -4.25 -7.68 -2.84
N THR A 74 -4.27 -6.61 -3.62
CA THR A 74 -3.49 -6.49 -4.84
C THR A 74 -2.43 -5.44 -4.61
N VAL A 75 -1.16 -5.81 -4.72
CA VAL A 75 -0.04 -4.86 -4.58
C VAL A 75 0.62 -4.74 -5.94
N ASN A 76 0.76 -3.52 -6.43
CA ASN A 76 1.46 -3.24 -7.68
C ASN A 76 2.35 -2.03 -7.51
N GLU A 77 3.33 -1.86 -8.38
CA GLU A 77 4.05 -0.61 -8.49
C GLU A 77 3.06 0.50 -8.87
N ALA A 78 2.83 1.45 -7.95
CA ALA A 78 2.16 2.67 -8.33
C ALA A 78 3.15 3.45 -9.18
N ARG A 79 2.71 3.90 -10.36
CA ARG A 79 3.41 4.99 -11.02
C ARG A 79 3.19 6.26 -10.21
N ALA A 80 3.93 6.42 -9.11
CA ALA A 80 4.07 7.70 -8.48
C ALA A 80 4.90 8.56 -9.41
N ARG A 81 4.24 9.63 -9.81
CA ARG A 81 4.81 10.75 -10.52
C ARG A 81 5.75 11.46 -9.56
N ASP A 82 7.00 11.03 -9.52
CA ASP A 82 8.09 11.79 -8.92
C ASP A 82 9.18 12.05 -9.97
N GLU A 83 8.94 13.11 -10.73
CA GLU A 83 9.95 14.13 -10.94
C GLU A 83 9.17 15.44 -11.15
N ARG A 84 8.96 16.21 -10.08
CA ARG A 84 8.80 17.66 -10.24
C ARG A 84 10.16 18.26 -9.92
N PRO A 85 10.91 18.71 -10.94
CA PRO A 85 12.19 19.39 -10.74
C PRO A 85 12.00 20.74 -10.00
#